data_AF-A0A260WPG6-F1
#
_entry.id   AF-A0A260WPG6-F1
#
_cell.length_a   1.000
_cell.length_b   1.000
_cell.length_c   1.000
_cell.angle_alpha   90.00
_cell.angle_beta   90.00
_cell.angle_gamma   90.00
#
_symmetry.space_group_name_H-M   'P 1'
#
loop_
_entity.id
_entity.type
_entity.pdbx_description
1 polymer ?
#
loop_
_entity_poly.entity_id
_entity_poly.type
_entity_poly.pdbx_seq_one_letter_code
_entity_poly.pdbx_strand_id
1 'polypeptide(L)'
;MIRLGKVAAMVAAAVMAIFVGFGAGAVAHANPAVDPVSALRSAGVPAEIAALATAPTPVAGTVDTVNLAHPTGGFPGSRVDAVIDHSARSITVVQRWLEYEPSELHAGWVNLRTGQSGITEFLGTAPGTIDGLYPTIDRTAVLPTGSGPVVVMVYGRIPGWSGLIPLAPEYFGILTPAVALIQV
;
A
#
# COMPACT_ATOMS: atom_id res chain seq x y z
N MET A 1 -17.76 44.35 -25.16
CA MET A 1 -17.26 43.29 -26.07
C MET A 1 -15.95 42.72 -25.51
N ILE A 2 -16.06 41.76 -24.60
CA ILE A 2 -14.92 40.99 -24.07
C ILE A 2 -14.85 39.70 -24.87
N ARG A 3 -13.69 39.47 -25.47
CA ARG A 3 -13.44 38.53 -26.57
C ARG A 3 -13.74 37.07 -26.17
N LEU A 4 -14.75 36.47 -26.82
CA LEU A 4 -15.13 35.05 -26.70
C LEU A 4 -13.95 34.08 -26.92
N GLY A 5 -12.91 34.51 -27.66
CA GLY A 5 -11.70 33.72 -27.90
C GLY A 5 -10.79 33.50 -26.69
N LYS A 6 -10.92 34.30 -25.61
CA LYS A 6 -10.09 34.11 -24.40
C LYS A 6 -10.61 32.99 -23.49
N VAL A 7 -11.91 32.70 -23.53
CA VAL A 7 -12.52 31.66 -22.68
C VAL A 7 -12.22 30.26 -23.23
N ALA A 8 -12.25 30.08 -24.55
CA ALA A 8 -11.90 28.81 -25.19
C ALA A 8 -10.42 28.42 -24.97
N ALA A 9 -9.51 29.40 -25.00
CA ALA A 9 -8.08 29.16 -24.78
C ALA A 9 -7.76 28.78 -23.32
N MET A 10 -8.54 29.27 -22.35
CA MET A 10 -8.32 28.97 -20.92
C MET A 10 -8.79 27.56 -20.55
N VAL A 11 -9.86 27.06 -21.18
CA VAL A 11 -10.32 25.68 -20.99
C VAL A 11 -9.37 24.68 -21.66
N ALA A 12 -8.84 24.99 -22.85
CA ALA A 12 -7.84 24.15 -23.50
C ALA A 12 -6.51 24.07 -22.70
N ALA A 13 -6.09 25.18 -22.10
CA ALA A 13 -4.91 25.21 -21.23
C ALA A 13 -5.11 24.43 -19.92
N ALA A 14 -6.31 24.48 -19.33
CA ALA A 14 -6.64 23.71 -18.13
C ALA A 14 -6.72 22.20 -18.40
N VAL A 15 -7.26 21.79 -19.56
CA VAL A 15 -7.31 20.36 -19.95
C VAL A 15 -5.91 19.85 -20.32
N MET A 16 -5.05 20.66 -20.94
CA MET A 16 -3.66 20.28 -21.21
C MET A 16 -2.79 20.25 -19.94
N ALA A 17 -3.05 21.11 -18.95
CA ALA A 17 -2.33 21.07 -17.67
C ALA A 17 -2.61 19.80 -16.85
N ILE A 18 -3.79 19.18 -17.02
CA ILE A 18 -4.11 17.88 -16.41
C ILE A 18 -3.28 16.75 -17.03
N PHE A 19 -2.84 16.89 -18.30
CA PHE A 19 -1.99 15.91 -18.98
C PHE A 19 -0.47 16.18 -18.87
N VAL A 20 -0.05 17.43 -18.64
CA VAL A 20 1.37 17.82 -18.62
C VAL A 20 1.98 17.81 -17.20
N GLY A 21 1.17 17.62 -16.16
CA GLY A 21 1.66 17.40 -14.78
C GLY A 21 2.35 16.05 -14.54
N PHE A 22 2.34 15.13 -15.52
CA PHE A 22 2.94 13.79 -15.46
C PHE A 22 4.39 13.75 -15.98
N GLY A 23 5.15 14.84 -15.82
CA GLY A 23 6.40 15.05 -16.55
C GLY A 23 7.63 15.38 -15.70
N ALA A 24 7.94 14.60 -14.66
CA ALA A 24 9.30 14.47 -14.10
C ALA A 24 9.35 13.29 -13.11
N GLY A 25 9.54 12.07 -13.64
CA GLY A 25 9.84 10.88 -12.82
C GLY A 25 8.89 9.69 -13.02
N ALA A 26 7.79 9.85 -13.75
CA ALA A 26 6.92 8.73 -14.10
C ALA A 26 7.63 7.84 -15.13
N VAL A 27 8.35 6.83 -14.64
CA VAL A 27 8.61 5.62 -15.42
C VAL A 27 7.26 5.07 -15.81
N ALA A 28 6.85 5.35 -17.05
CA ALA A 28 5.78 4.64 -17.72
C ALA A 28 6.16 3.16 -17.68
N HIS A 29 5.61 2.43 -16.70
CA HIS A 29 5.71 0.99 -16.69
C HIS A 29 4.90 0.55 -17.90
N ALA A 30 5.60 0.20 -18.99
CA ALA A 30 5.02 -0.61 -20.03
C ALA A 30 4.23 -1.73 -19.36
N ASN A 31 3.01 -2.00 -19.84
CA ASN A 31 2.08 -2.97 -19.26
C ASN A 31 2.88 -4.14 -18.69
N PRO A 32 2.91 -4.34 -17.36
CA PRO A 32 3.84 -5.27 -16.75
C PRO A 32 3.67 -6.63 -17.41
N ALA A 33 4.78 -7.32 -17.70
CA ALA A 33 4.74 -8.63 -18.34
C ALA A 33 3.92 -9.65 -17.53
N VAL A 34 3.69 -9.34 -16.25
CA VAL A 34 2.91 -10.10 -15.27
C VAL A 34 1.63 -9.33 -14.96
N ASP A 35 0.48 -9.97 -15.12
CA ASP A 35 -0.79 -9.46 -14.58
C ASP A 35 -0.81 -9.64 -13.05
N PRO A 36 -0.78 -8.54 -12.27
CA PRO A 36 -0.77 -8.62 -10.81
C PRO A 36 -2.03 -9.28 -10.25
N VAL A 37 -3.19 -9.12 -10.90
CA VAL A 37 -4.45 -9.67 -10.40
C VAL A 37 -4.43 -11.18 -10.47
N SER A 38 -4.09 -11.74 -11.64
CA SER A 38 -3.99 -13.19 -11.82
C SER A 38 -2.93 -13.78 -10.89
N ALA A 39 -1.77 -13.14 -10.75
CA ALA A 39 -0.69 -13.62 -9.88
C ALA A 39 -1.14 -13.67 -8.40
N LEU A 40 -1.73 -12.59 -7.89
CA LEU A 40 -2.22 -12.53 -6.51
C LEU A 40 -3.36 -13.55 -6.25
N ARG A 41 -4.29 -13.72 -7.20
CA ARG A 41 -5.32 -14.76 -7.10
C ARG A 41 -4.72 -16.15 -7.05
N SER A 42 -3.72 -16.43 -7.88
CA SER A 42 -3.02 -17.72 -7.87
C SER A 42 -2.27 -17.98 -6.57
N ALA A 43 -1.79 -16.92 -5.90
CA ALA A 43 -1.19 -16.98 -4.58
C ALA A 43 -2.21 -17.18 -3.44
N GLY A 44 -3.53 -17.12 -3.74
CA GLY A 44 -4.62 -17.35 -2.78
C GLY A 44 -5.33 -16.10 -2.28
N VAL A 45 -5.05 -14.91 -2.87
CA VAL A 45 -5.69 -13.67 -2.42
C VAL A 45 -7.15 -13.69 -2.87
N PRO A 46 -8.12 -13.33 -1.99
CA PRO A 46 -9.52 -13.24 -2.36
C PRO A 46 -9.74 -12.40 -3.62
N ALA A 47 -10.58 -12.89 -4.54
CA ALA A 47 -10.67 -12.35 -5.90
C ALA A 47 -11.05 -10.85 -5.97
N GLU A 48 -11.89 -10.40 -5.04
CA GLU A 48 -12.35 -9.01 -4.89
C GLU A 48 -11.22 -8.09 -4.41
N ILE A 49 -10.38 -8.60 -3.50
CA ILE A 49 -9.22 -7.89 -2.97
C ILE A 49 -8.11 -7.80 -4.03
N ALA A 50 -7.83 -8.92 -4.71
CA ALA A 50 -6.86 -8.95 -5.80
C ALA A 50 -7.22 -8.02 -6.97
N ALA A 51 -8.51 -7.74 -7.21
CA ALA A 51 -8.93 -6.82 -8.27
C ALA A 51 -8.46 -5.37 -8.02
N LEU A 52 -8.22 -4.98 -6.76
CA LEU A 52 -7.68 -3.67 -6.41
C LEU A 52 -6.23 -3.48 -6.88
N ALA A 53 -5.51 -4.57 -7.19
CA ALA A 53 -4.17 -4.54 -7.74
C ALA A 53 -4.09 -4.03 -9.19
N THR A 54 -5.22 -3.71 -9.83
CA THR A 54 -5.28 -3.07 -11.16
C THR A 54 -4.82 -1.62 -11.15
N ALA A 55 -4.92 -0.94 -10.00
CA ALA A 55 -4.55 0.47 -9.86
C ALA A 55 -3.73 0.69 -8.57
N PRO A 56 -2.52 0.09 -8.48
CA PRO A 56 -1.68 0.25 -7.31
C PRO A 56 -1.20 1.71 -7.21
N THR A 57 -1.10 2.24 -5.99
CA THR A 57 -0.55 3.58 -5.77
C THR A 57 0.96 3.54 -6.04
N PRO A 58 1.49 4.29 -7.02
CA PRO A 58 2.92 4.28 -7.30
C PRO A 58 3.69 5.00 -6.18
N VAL A 59 4.75 4.36 -5.71
CA VAL A 59 5.68 4.93 -4.75
C VAL A 59 6.92 5.43 -5.49
N ALA A 60 7.41 6.61 -5.11
CA ALA A 60 8.68 7.12 -5.63
C ALA A 60 9.81 6.12 -5.35
N GLY A 61 10.64 5.83 -6.36
CA GLY A 61 11.86 5.05 -6.13
C GLY A 61 12.76 5.77 -5.13
N THR A 62 13.57 4.99 -4.38
CA THR A 62 14.55 5.44 -3.35
C THR A 62 14.01 5.79 -1.95
N VAL A 63 12.76 5.44 -1.63
CA VAL A 63 12.27 5.53 -0.24
C VAL A 63 12.52 4.21 0.48
N ASP A 64 13.03 4.28 1.72
CA ASP A 64 13.24 3.09 2.55
C ASP A 64 11.99 2.72 3.37
N THR A 65 11.01 3.62 3.45
CA THR A 65 9.76 3.39 4.17
C THR A 65 8.59 4.06 3.47
N VAL A 66 7.49 3.31 3.35
CA VAL A 66 6.23 3.74 2.75
C VAL A 66 5.14 3.57 3.77
N ASN A 67 4.32 4.59 4.01
CA ASN A 67 3.08 4.37 4.72
C ASN A 67 2.04 3.80 3.75
N LEU A 68 1.54 2.60 4.05
CA LEU A 68 0.54 1.92 3.24
C LEU A 68 -0.88 2.31 3.68
N ALA A 69 -1.10 2.43 4.98
CA ALA A 69 -2.40 2.76 5.54
C ALA A 69 -2.28 3.70 6.74
N HIS A 70 -3.22 4.64 6.82
CA HIS A 70 -3.37 5.64 7.89
C HIS A 70 -2.10 6.47 8.16
N PRO A 71 -1.61 7.25 7.17
CA PRO A 71 -0.36 8.00 7.25
C PRO A 71 -0.38 9.11 8.30
N THR A 72 -1.54 9.72 8.51
CA THR A 72 -1.75 10.83 9.46
C THR A 72 -2.01 10.33 10.89
N GLY A 73 -1.78 9.04 11.15
CA GLY A 73 -2.20 8.37 12.37
C GLY A 73 -3.55 7.68 12.23
N GLY A 74 -3.84 6.84 13.21
CA GLY A 74 -5.03 6.00 13.30
C GLY A 74 -5.08 5.35 14.68
N PHE A 75 -6.08 4.49 14.90
CA PHE A 75 -6.18 3.70 16.12
C PHE A 75 -5.07 2.64 16.20
N PRO A 76 -4.75 2.09 17.39
CA PRO A 76 -3.82 0.98 17.53
C PRO A 76 -4.11 -0.15 16.53
N GLY A 77 -3.09 -0.69 15.89
CA GLY A 77 -3.22 -1.75 14.89
C GLY A 77 -3.67 -1.30 13.50
N SER A 78 -4.15 -0.06 13.32
CA SER A 78 -4.68 0.39 12.02
C SER A 78 -3.61 0.95 11.08
N ARG A 79 -2.51 1.49 11.63
CA ARG A 79 -1.41 2.03 10.83
C ARG A 79 -0.55 0.90 10.30
N VAL A 80 -0.28 0.93 8.99
CA VAL A 80 0.57 -0.04 8.32
C VAL A 80 1.63 0.68 7.52
N ASP A 81 2.89 0.32 7.77
CA ASP A 81 4.04 0.77 7.01
C ASP A 81 4.68 -0.41 6.26
N ALA A 82 5.38 -0.13 5.16
CA ALA A 82 6.29 -1.05 4.49
C ALA A 82 7.71 -0.49 4.59
N VAL A 83 8.62 -1.24 5.20
CA VAL A 83 10.04 -0.95 5.28
C VAL A 83 10.75 -1.75 4.21
N ILE A 84 11.51 -1.09 3.34
CA ILE A 84 12.13 -1.70 2.17
C ILE A 84 13.61 -1.92 2.48
N ASP A 85 14.06 -3.17 2.37
CA ASP A 85 15.48 -3.52 2.44
C ASP A 85 15.99 -3.81 1.03
N HIS A 86 16.59 -2.80 0.41
CA HIS A 86 17.19 -2.92 -0.92
C HIS A 86 18.37 -3.92 -0.98
N SER A 87 19.06 -4.13 0.15
CA SER A 87 20.21 -5.03 0.21
C SER A 87 19.78 -6.50 0.30
N ALA A 88 18.81 -6.80 1.17
CA ALA A 88 18.20 -8.11 1.31
C ALA A 88 17.15 -8.40 0.22
N ARG A 89 16.73 -7.36 -0.53
CA ARG A 89 15.72 -7.41 -1.59
C ARG A 89 14.39 -7.94 -1.06
N SER A 90 13.98 -7.39 0.07
CA SER A 90 12.77 -7.77 0.79
C SER A 90 12.00 -6.53 1.25
N ILE A 91 10.73 -6.74 1.57
CA ILE A 91 9.88 -5.72 2.17
C ILE A 91 9.39 -6.27 3.50
N THR A 92 9.57 -5.52 4.58
CA THR A 92 8.94 -5.83 5.87
C THR A 92 7.71 -4.96 6.03
N VAL A 93 6.54 -5.57 6.01
CA VAL A 93 5.29 -4.88 6.31
C VAL A 93 5.08 -4.89 7.82
N VAL A 94 4.78 -3.72 8.38
CA VAL A 94 4.71 -3.48 9.81
C VAL A 94 3.33 -2.94 10.15
N GLN A 95 2.55 -3.73 10.89
CA GLN A 95 1.33 -3.26 11.53
C GLN A 95 1.70 -2.66 12.89
N ARG A 96 1.44 -1.38 13.06
CA ARG A 96 1.89 -0.61 14.22
C ARG A 96 0.96 -0.79 15.41
N TRP A 97 1.54 -0.86 16.59
CA TRP A 97 0.82 -0.74 17.87
C TRP A 97 -0.28 -1.80 18.07
N LEU A 98 0.10 -3.07 18.10
CA LEU A 98 -0.80 -4.21 18.36
C LEU A 98 -0.21 -5.15 19.41
N GLU A 99 -0.20 -4.68 20.66
CA GLU A 99 0.48 -5.32 21.80
C GLU A 99 -0.22 -6.59 22.28
N TYR A 100 -1.53 -6.54 22.48
CA TYR A 100 -2.27 -7.60 23.18
C TYR A 100 -2.85 -8.67 22.25
N GLU A 101 -3.02 -8.35 20.97
CA GLU A 101 -3.66 -9.23 19.99
C GLU A 101 -2.66 -9.66 18.90
N PRO A 102 -2.77 -10.90 18.38
CA PRO A 102 -2.09 -11.27 17.15
C PRO A 102 -2.66 -10.46 15.98
N SER A 103 -1.89 -10.32 14.90
CA SER A 103 -2.42 -9.71 13.68
C SER A 103 -3.37 -10.66 12.97
N GLU A 104 -4.47 -10.12 12.43
CA GLU A 104 -5.35 -10.79 11.47
C GLU A 104 -5.21 -10.17 10.06
N LEU A 105 -4.08 -9.50 9.80
CA LEU A 105 -3.74 -8.98 8.49
C LEU A 105 -2.95 -10.00 7.67
N HIS A 106 -3.11 -9.88 6.36
CA HIS A 106 -2.35 -10.61 5.36
C HIS A 106 -1.70 -9.62 4.40
N ALA A 107 -0.47 -9.91 3.99
CA ALA A 107 0.25 -9.18 2.97
C ALA A 107 0.36 -10.03 1.70
N GLY A 108 -0.38 -9.64 0.65
CA GLY A 108 -0.22 -10.18 -0.69
C GLY A 108 0.86 -9.42 -1.45
N TRP A 109 1.68 -10.10 -2.23
CA TRP A 109 2.70 -9.44 -3.04
C TRP A 109 2.93 -10.14 -4.38
N VAL A 110 3.39 -9.36 -5.36
CA VAL A 110 3.85 -9.86 -6.66
C VAL A 110 5.01 -9.02 -7.17
N ASN A 111 6.09 -9.67 -7.58
CA ASN A 111 7.17 -9.06 -8.32
C ASN A 111 6.81 -9.05 -9.81
N LEU A 112 6.59 -7.85 -10.37
CA LEU A 112 6.15 -7.69 -11.75
C LEU A 112 7.24 -8.00 -12.78
N ARG A 113 8.51 -8.12 -12.35
CA ARG A 113 9.63 -8.51 -13.21
C ARG A 113 9.74 -10.03 -13.34
N THR A 114 9.54 -10.77 -12.25
CA THR A 114 9.78 -12.23 -12.21
C THR A 114 8.49 -13.06 -12.21
N GLY A 115 7.35 -12.45 -11.90
CA GLY A 115 6.08 -13.14 -11.71
C GLY A 115 5.97 -13.88 -10.37
N GLN A 116 7.00 -13.82 -9.52
CA GLN A 116 6.92 -14.40 -8.19
C GLN A 116 5.88 -13.67 -7.35
N SER A 117 5.03 -14.42 -6.67
CA SER A 117 3.95 -13.88 -5.83
C SER A 117 3.72 -14.76 -4.62
N GLY A 118 3.14 -14.18 -3.58
CA GLY A 118 2.81 -14.90 -2.36
C GLY A 118 1.85 -14.14 -1.45
N ILE A 119 1.46 -14.81 -0.38
CA ILE A 119 0.76 -14.24 0.76
C ILE A 119 1.60 -14.52 1.99
N THR A 120 1.71 -13.52 2.86
CA THR A 120 2.46 -13.63 4.10
C THR A 120 1.62 -13.13 5.26
N GLU A 121 1.59 -13.92 6.32
CA GLU A 121 0.93 -13.58 7.58
C GLU A 121 1.89 -12.79 8.48
N PHE A 122 1.32 -11.99 9.37
CA PHE A 122 2.07 -11.12 10.29
C PHE A 122 2.43 -11.87 11.58
N LEU A 123 3.27 -12.89 11.45
CA LEU A 123 3.70 -13.75 12.56
C LEU A 123 4.87 -13.16 13.36
N GLY A 124 5.57 -12.18 12.80
CA GLY A 124 6.71 -11.53 13.43
C GLY A 124 6.30 -10.47 14.45
N THR A 125 7.25 -10.09 15.31
CA THR A 125 7.10 -8.99 16.26
C THR A 125 8.34 -8.12 16.28
N ALA A 126 8.16 -6.83 16.53
CA ALA A 126 9.25 -5.88 16.73
C ALA A 126 8.87 -4.87 17.83
N PRO A 127 9.85 -4.28 18.55
CA PRO A 127 9.58 -3.14 19.41
C PRO A 127 8.96 -2.00 18.59
N GLY A 128 7.83 -1.47 19.05
CA GLY A 128 7.17 -0.34 18.41
C GLY A 128 7.97 0.95 18.56
N THR A 129 7.89 1.81 17.55
CA THR A 129 8.66 3.07 17.47
C THR A 129 7.80 4.30 17.77
N ILE A 130 6.68 4.15 18.48
CA ILE A 130 5.83 5.30 18.86
C ILE A 130 6.46 5.96 20.09
N ASP A 131 6.90 7.21 19.91
CA ASP A 131 7.55 8.02 20.94
C ASP A 131 6.67 8.19 22.20
N GLY A 132 7.00 7.44 23.26
CA GLY A 132 6.64 7.78 24.65
C GLY A 132 5.28 7.30 25.17
N LEU A 133 4.52 6.50 24.43
CA LEU A 133 3.21 5.98 24.87
C LEU A 133 3.25 4.46 25.06
N TYR A 134 3.50 4.00 26.30
CA TYR A 134 3.55 2.59 26.71
C TYR A 134 4.53 1.71 25.90
N PRO A 135 5.00 0.56 26.42
CA PRO A 135 5.70 -0.40 25.57
C PRO A 135 4.72 -0.86 24.49
N THR A 136 5.02 -0.60 23.21
CA THR A 136 4.18 -1.07 22.10
C THR A 136 4.90 -2.17 21.34
N ILE A 137 4.14 -3.13 20.83
CA ILE A 137 4.65 -4.19 19.96
C ILE A 137 4.05 -3.98 18.58
N ASP A 138 4.91 -3.98 17.57
CA ASP A 138 4.50 -4.01 16.17
C ASP A 138 4.45 -5.46 15.70
N ARG A 139 3.50 -5.78 14.82
CA ARG A 139 3.45 -7.07 14.12
C ARG A 139 4.06 -6.93 12.75
N THR A 140 4.83 -7.94 12.32
CA THR A 140 5.60 -7.85 11.08
C THR A 140 5.41 -9.06 10.18
N ALA A 141 5.44 -8.80 8.88
CA ALA A 141 5.49 -9.80 7.81
C ALA A 141 6.66 -9.48 6.88
N VAL A 142 7.58 -10.42 6.69
CA VAL A 142 8.73 -10.26 5.78
C VAL A 142 8.41 -10.90 4.44
N LEU A 143 8.41 -10.08 3.38
CA LEU A 143 8.08 -10.47 2.03
C LEU A 143 9.37 -10.71 1.24
N PRO A 144 9.67 -11.94 0.79
CA PRO A 144 10.88 -12.26 0.03
C PRO A 144 10.71 -11.89 -1.45
N THR A 145 10.60 -10.59 -1.72
CA THR A 145 10.11 -10.07 -3.01
C THR A 145 11.13 -10.13 -4.13
N GLY A 146 12.43 -10.19 -3.81
CA GLY A 146 13.50 -9.99 -4.78
C GLY A 146 13.55 -8.53 -5.27
N SER A 147 14.45 -8.26 -6.23
CA SER A 147 14.61 -6.92 -6.80
C SER A 147 13.59 -6.62 -7.88
N GLY A 148 13.18 -5.37 -8.01
CA GLY A 148 12.30 -4.89 -9.08
C GLY A 148 11.02 -4.22 -8.60
N PRO A 149 10.12 -3.89 -9.54
CA PRO A 149 8.80 -3.37 -9.21
C PRO A 149 7.94 -4.47 -8.57
N VAL A 150 7.44 -4.19 -7.37
CA VAL A 150 6.66 -5.11 -6.55
C VAL A 150 5.33 -4.44 -6.21
N VAL A 151 4.22 -5.10 -6.53
CA VAL A 151 2.92 -4.72 -5.98
C VAL A 151 2.79 -5.38 -4.61
N VAL A 152 2.55 -4.57 -3.58
CA VAL A 152 2.26 -5.01 -2.22
C VAL A 152 0.83 -4.61 -1.90
N MET A 153 0.11 -5.52 -1.24
CA MET A 153 -1.24 -5.30 -0.79
C MET A 153 -1.40 -5.80 0.64
N VAL A 154 -2.10 -5.03 1.47
CA VAL A 154 -2.40 -5.41 2.85
C VAL A 154 -3.90 -5.38 3.06
N TYR A 155 -4.45 -6.46 3.63
CA TYR A 155 -5.89 -6.62 3.86
C TYR A 155 -6.12 -7.52 5.07
N GLY A 156 -7.35 -7.49 5.59
CA GLY A 156 -7.76 -8.35 6.71
C GLY A 156 -8.42 -7.56 7.82
N ARG A 157 -8.39 -8.12 9.02
CA ARG A 157 -9.00 -7.50 10.21
C ARG A 157 -7.96 -6.80 11.07
N ILE A 158 -8.38 -5.70 11.67
CA ILE A 158 -7.66 -4.98 12.72
C ILE A 158 -8.29 -5.41 14.06
N PRO A 159 -7.67 -6.34 14.79
CA PRO A 159 -8.23 -6.83 16.04
C PRO A 159 -8.14 -5.78 17.14
N GLY A 160 -9.00 -5.93 18.16
CA GLY A 160 -8.96 -5.09 19.37
C GLY A 160 -9.74 -3.78 19.30
N TRP A 161 -10.48 -3.49 18.21
CA TRP A 161 -11.28 -2.26 18.15
C TRP A 161 -12.63 -2.42 17.42
N SER A 162 -13.70 -2.00 18.09
CA SER A 162 -15.02 -1.74 17.48
C SER A 162 -15.45 -0.34 17.93
N GLY A 163 -15.64 0.58 16.98
CA GLY A 163 -16.00 1.96 17.29
C GLY A 163 -17.51 2.18 17.32
N LEU A 164 -17.98 3.09 18.19
CA LEU A 164 -19.39 3.37 18.45
C LEU A 164 -20.10 4.29 17.44
N ILE A 165 -19.41 4.80 16.40
CA ILE A 165 -19.96 5.78 15.44
C ILE A 165 -19.59 5.37 14.00
N PRO A 166 -20.56 5.11 13.10
CA PRO A 166 -20.29 4.48 11.80
C PRO A 166 -19.96 5.52 10.73
N LEU A 167 -18.67 5.72 10.45
CA LEU A 167 -18.23 6.54 9.30
C LEU A 167 -17.14 5.88 8.43
N ALA A 168 -16.56 4.73 8.81
CA ALA A 168 -15.59 3.99 7.99
C ALA A 168 -15.53 2.47 8.33
N PRO A 169 -15.17 1.56 7.38
CA PRO A 169 -15.07 0.12 7.60
C PRO A 169 -14.15 -0.30 8.76
N GLU A 170 -13.12 0.51 9.05
CA GLU A 170 -12.14 0.31 10.11
C GLU A 170 -12.78 0.31 11.50
N TYR A 171 -13.96 0.93 11.65
CA TYR A 171 -14.75 0.91 12.88
C TYR A 171 -15.35 -0.46 13.21
N PHE A 172 -15.37 -1.38 12.24
CA PHE A 172 -15.76 -2.78 12.43
C PHE A 172 -14.56 -3.71 12.52
N GLY A 173 -13.35 -3.16 12.69
CA GLY A 173 -12.11 -3.92 12.73
C GLY A 173 -11.73 -4.51 11.37
N ILE A 174 -12.09 -3.87 10.26
CA ILE A 174 -11.68 -4.29 8.90
C ILE A 174 -10.80 -3.20 8.28
N LEU A 175 -9.58 -3.56 7.88
CA LEU A 175 -8.70 -2.64 7.17
C LEU A 175 -9.21 -2.46 5.73
N THR A 176 -9.46 -1.23 5.29
CA THR A 176 -9.60 -0.95 3.86
C THR A 176 -8.32 -1.39 3.14
N PRO A 177 -8.39 -2.29 2.14
CA PRO A 177 -7.19 -2.82 1.53
C PRO A 177 -6.30 -1.72 0.95
N ALA A 178 -5.03 -1.73 1.34
CA ALA A 178 -4.03 -0.79 0.85
C ALA A 178 -3.18 -1.47 -0.23
N VAL A 179 -3.03 -0.84 -1.38
CA VAL A 179 -2.26 -1.37 -2.52
C VAL A 179 -1.22 -0.35 -3.00
N ALA A 180 0.04 -0.75 -3.02
CA ALA A 180 1.17 0.09 -3.44
C ALA A 180 2.05 -0.63 -4.47
N LEU A 181 2.60 0.13 -5.42
CA LEU A 181 3.65 -0.31 -6.33
C LEU A 181 4.98 0.26 -5.83
N ILE A 182 5.85 -0.63 -5.35
CA ILE A 182 7.10 -0.31 -4.66
C ILE A 182 8.27 -0.78 -5.51
N GLN A 183 9.33 0.03 -5.57
CA GLN A 183 10.59 -0.36 -6.17
C GLN A 183 11.51 -0.97 -5.10
N VAL A 184 11.91 -2.23 -5.29
CA VAL A 184 12.90 -2.94 -4.45
C VAL A 184 14.24 -3.02 -5.15
#